data_AF-A0A934D3M5-F1
#
_entry.id   AF-A0A934D3M5-F1
#
_cell.length_a   1.000
_cell.length_b   1.000
_cell.length_c   1.000
_cell.angle_alpha   90.00
_cell.angle_beta   90.00
_cell.angle_gamma   90.00
#
_symmetry.space_group_name_H-M   'P 1'
#
loop_
_entity.id
_entity.type
_entity.pdbx_description
1 polymer ?
#
loop_
_entity_poly.entity_id
_entity_poly.type
_entity_poly.pdbx_seq_one_letter_code
_entity_poly.pdbx_strand_id
1 'polypeptide(L)'
;MLRPALAITVLLTTVSVASVGAQTTLTLDQAIDRLPRDGAGGHWDDRTRKWVHEPAVDVVREHVADDDLSDEQWRRAIARTGVLRWRDAWPVGTEFAVSMRRAAWLDTANLTLLPRVRGWRLGSYEAPAPGLCALAYDVAASDADYQELGAWPERVDCVLADLIVDRGPYTFPIASEQPLRVWSGTFELRVRQVESFDAVVAPVQAEELDRAVADALTVTFDTARHSDPPMARAAFLEFRSSKFRPAEFEGIAASLAIDVLRDGVLVSSVQGPVVRLDDPEEASATVVAALPPSIEHDEAESARFCLRVRGSDHGLLGVWDASRRWRGSVTIPVATLVARGRR
;
A
#
# COMPACT_ATOMS: atom_id res chain seq x y z
N MET A 1 26.63 69.61 -14.54
CA MET A 1 26.59 68.55 -13.52
C MET A 1 26.15 67.26 -14.21
N LEU A 2 27.13 66.44 -14.59
CA LEU A 2 26.96 65.16 -15.28
C LEU A 2 27.18 64.05 -14.24
N ARG A 3 26.22 63.13 -14.10
CA ARG A 3 26.39 61.88 -13.34
C ARG A 3 26.59 60.72 -14.31
N PRO A 4 27.53 59.78 -14.03
CA PRO A 4 27.89 58.71 -14.95
C PRO A 4 26.90 57.54 -14.88
N ALA A 5 26.72 56.88 -16.02
CA ALA A 5 25.95 55.64 -16.14
C ALA A 5 26.75 54.46 -15.58
N LEU A 6 26.11 53.67 -14.71
CA LEU A 6 26.60 52.38 -14.24
C LEU A 6 26.24 51.30 -15.26
N ALA A 7 27.24 50.71 -15.91
CA ALA A 7 27.10 49.53 -16.73
C ALA A 7 27.10 48.28 -15.82
N ILE A 8 25.98 47.55 -15.80
CA ILE A 8 25.88 46.24 -15.14
C ILE A 8 26.28 45.19 -16.17
N THR A 9 27.47 44.62 -16.00
CA THR A 9 27.92 43.44 -16.75
C THR A 9 27.26 42.20 -16.15
N VAL A 10 26.28 41.63 -16.86
CA VAL A 10 25.70 40.32 -16.51
C VAL A 10 26.60 39.24 -17.09
N LEU A 11 27.36 38.57 -16.21
CA LEU A 11 28.09 37.35 -16.55
C LEU A 11 27.08 36.20 -16.66
N LEU A 12 26.73 35.84 -17.90
CA LEU A 12 26.03 34.59 -18.22
C LEU A 12 27.03 33.43 -18.10
N THR A 13 27.10 32.82 -16.92
CA THR A 13 27.82 31.56 -16.73
C THR A 13 26.90 30.42 -17.19
N THR A 14 27.04 30.00 -18.44
CA THR A 14 26.45 28.74 -18.92
C THR A 14 27.17 27.57 -18.25
N VAL A 15 26.58 27.01 -17.20
CA VAL A 15 27.00 25.73 -16.63
C VAL A 15 26.42 24.63 -17.52
N SER A 16 27.23 24.16 -18.48
CA SER A 16 26.93 22.96 -19.26
C SER A 16 27.20 21.74 -18.38
N VAL A 17 26.15 21.16 -17.80
CA VAL A 17 26.24 19.86 -17.12
C VAL A 17 26.07 18.79 -18.21
N ALA A 18 27.19 18.39 -18.81
CA ALA A 18 27.22 17.22 -19.67
C ALA A 18 27.23 15.95 -18.79
N SER A 19 26.05 15.39 -18.50
CA SER A 19 25.93 13.96 -18.17
C SER A 19 25.32 13.22 -19.36
N VAL A 20 26.11 13.07 -20.43
CA VAL A 20 25.74 12.24 -21.58
C VAL A 20 26.12 10.80 -21.26
N GLY A 21 25.32 10.16 -20.39
CA GLY A 21 25.03 8.74 -20.56
C GLY A 21 24.06 8.65 -21.72
N ALA A 22 24.23 7.68 -22.63
CA ALA A 22 23.32 7.47 -23.75
C ALA A 22 21.89 7.26 -23.21
N GLN A 23 21.11 8.35 -23.11
CA GLN A 23 19.68 8.27 -22.82
C GLN A 23 19.08 7.57 -24.02
N THR A 24 18.78 6.28 -23.84
CA THR A 24 18.02 5.54 -24.82
C THR A 24 16.65 6.21 -24.83
N THR A 25 16.34 6.99 -25.87
CA THR A 25 15.03 7.62 -26.03
C THR A 25 13.97 6.52 -26.00
N LEU A 26 13.21 6.45 -24.92
CA LEU A 26 12.09 5.51 -24.81
C LEU A 26 10.97 6.01 -25.72
N THR A 27 10.35 5.12 -26.48
CA THR A 27 9.05 5.43 -27.07
C THR A 27 7.98 5.49 -25.97
N LEU A 28 6.87 6.20 -26.20
CA LEU A 28 5.78 6.27 -25.22
C LEU A 28 5.30 4.87 -24.79
N ASP A 29 5.16 3.93 -25.72
CA ASP A 29 4.76 2.56 -25.40
C ASP A 29 5.79 1.84 -24.51
N GLN A 30 7.09 1.99 -24.82
CA GLN A 30 8.15 1.44 -23.99
C GLN A 30 8.21 2.08 -22.60
N ALA A 31 7.89 3.37 -22.50
CA ALA A 31 7.79 4.07 -21.23
C ALA A 31 6.61 3.50 -20.42
N ILE A 32 5.42 3.35 -21.01
CA ILE A 32 4.26 2.72 -20.36
C ILE A 32 4.59 1.32 -19.84
N ASP A 33 5.25 0.48 -20.64
CA ASP A 33 5.61 -0.89 -20.26
C ASP A 33 6.61 -0.96 -19.09
N ARG A 34 7.39 0.11 -18.91
CA ARG A 34 8.41 0.28 -17.86
C ARG A 34 7.93 1.08 -16.65
N LEU A 35 6.68 1.55 -16.62
CA LEU A 35 6.16 2.26 -15.46
C LEU A 35 6.17 1.36 -14.19
N PRO A 36 6.48 1.93 -13.02
CA PRO A 36 6.48 1.23 -11.74
C PRO A 36 5.05 0.85 -11.30
N ARG A 37 4.91 -0.24 -10.54
CA ARG A 37 3.61 -0.85 -10.12
C ARG A 37 3.04 -0.33 -8.79
N ASP A 38 3.88 0.27 -7.97
CA ASP A 38 3.62 0.58 -6.56
C ASP A 38 3.52 2.09 -6.31
N GLY A 39 3.45 2.88 -7.38
CA GLY A 39 3.46 4.34 -7.30
C GLY A 39 4.83 4.91 -6.90
N ALA A 40 5.87 4.09 -6.71
CA ALA A 40 7.24 4.56 -6.53
C ALA A 40 7.77 5.10 -7.86
N GLY A 41 7.55 6.39 -8.11
CA GLY A 41 7.93 7.04 -9.37
C GLY A 41 9.41 7.36 -9.51
N GLY A 42 10.25 6.95 -8.56
CA GLY A 42 11.62 7.42 -8.45
C GLY A 42 12.30 6.98 -7.16
N HIS A 43 13.44 7.57 -6.87
CA HIS A 43 14.23 7.33 -5.67
C HIS A 43 14.85 8.62 -5.14
N TRP A 44 15.19 8.64 -3.86
CA TRP A 44 15.98 9.71 -3.28
C TRP A 44 17.45 9.54 -3.63
N ASP A 45 18.04 10.53 -4.31
CA ASP A 45 19.48 10.58 -4.56
C ASP A 45 20.17 11.36 -3.43
N ASP A 46 20.86 10.65 -2.54
CA ASP A 46 21.58 11.22 -1.40
C ASP A 46 22.65 12.24 -1.81
N ARG A 47 23.26 12.08 -2.98
CA ARG A 47 24.33 12.96 -3.45
C ARG A 47 23.77 14.31 -3.86
N THR A 48 22.64 14.31 -4.57
CA THR A 48 22.00 15.55 -5.02
C THR A 48 20.98 16.09 -4.02
N ARG A 49 20.61 15.30 -3.01
CA ARG A 49 19.52 15.55 -2.06
C ARG A 49 18.23 15.91 -2.77
N LYS A 50 17.92 15.15 -3.81
CA LYS A 50 16.73 15.34 -4.64
C LYS A 50 16.06 14.01 -4.88
N TRP A 51 14.75 14.07 -5.00
CA TRP A 51 13.98 13.00 -5.59
C TRP A 51 14.25 12.97 -7.10
N VAL A 52 14.63 11.80 -7.62
CA VAL A 52 14.91 11.57 -9.04
C VAL A 52 13.84 10.62 -9.56
N HIS A 53 13.09 11.07 -10.56
CA HIS A 53 12.09 10.21 -11.20
C HIS A 53 12.73 9.14 -12.07
N GLU A 54 12.02 8.03 -12.20
CA GLU A 54 12.31 7.04 -13.24
C GLU A 54 12.04 7.68 -14.62
N PRO A 55 12.93 7.51 -15.62
CA PRO A 55 12.77 8.14 -16.93
C PRO A 55 11.43 7.82 -17.63
N ALA A 56 10.90 6.63 -17.41
CA ALA A 56 9.59 6.22 -17.94
C ALA A 56 8.44 7.07 -17.38
N VAL A 57 8.54 7.48 -16.11
CA VAL A 57 7.54 8.33 -15.46
C VAL A 57 7.55 9.72 -16.10
N ASP A 58 8.73 10.31 -16.31
CA ASP A 58 8.84 11.64 -16.92
C ASP A 58 8.29 11.68 -18.35
N VAL A 59 8.63 10.68 -19.18
CA VAL A 59 8.11 10.57 -20.56
C VAL A 59 6.59 10.49 -20.58
N VAL A 60 5.99 9.62 -19.76
CA VAL A 60 4.52 9.47 -19.74
C VAL A 60 3.85 10.72 -19.19
N ARG A 61 4.45 11.42 -18.21
CA ARG A 61 3.92 12.67 -17.67
C ARG A 61 3.87 13.80 -18.69
N GLU A 62 4.91 13.94 -19.50
CA GLU A 62 4.96 14.93 -20.58
C GLU A 62 3.78 14.72 -21.54
N HIS A 63 3.59 13.48 -21.97
CA HIS A 63 2.49 13.04 -22.83
C HIS A 63 1.09 13.25 -22.19
N VAL A 64 0.92 12.97 -20.89
CA VAL A 64 -0.34 13.28 -20.17
C VAL A 64 -0.62 14.79 -20.10
N ALA A 65 0.42 15.62 -19.99
CA ALA A 65 0.27 17.07 -19.95
C ALA A 65 -0.19 17.64 -21.30
N ASP A 66 0.24 17.02 -22.40
CA ASP A 66 -0.07 17.40 -23.78
C ASP A 66 -1.35 16.74 -24.34
N ASP A 67 -2.05 15.92 -23.53
CA ASP A 67 -3.28 15.20 -23.90
C ASP A 67 -3.13 14.29 -25.13
N ASP A 68 -2.02 13.56 -25.22
CA ASP A 68 -1.66 12.79 -26.43
C ASP A 68 -1.63 11.25 -26.23
N LEU A 69 -2.05 10.77 -25.07
CA LEU A 69 -2.26 9.33 -24.85
C LEU A 69 -3.57 8.88 -25.49
N SER A 70 -3.49 7.83 -26.31
CA SER A 70 -4.69 7.12 -26.78
C SER A 70 -5.41 6.37 -25.66
N ASP A 71 -6.69 6.07 -25.85
CA ASP A 71 -7.50 5.28 -24.90
C ASP A 71 -6.86 3.93 -24.51
N GLU A 72 -6.24 3.26 -25.48
CA GLU A 72 -5.56 1.98 -25.23
C GLU A 72 -4.31 2.18 -24.37
N GLN A 73 -3.55 3.25 -24.61
CA GLN A 73 -2.38 3.60 -23.80
C GLN A 73 -2.78 3.95 -22.37
N TRP A 74 -3.87 4.71 -22.18
CA TRP A 74 -4.44 5.01 -20.87
C TRP A 74 -4.81 3.75 -20.10
N ARG A 75 -5.61 2.86 -20.72
CA ARG A 75 -6.03 1.60 -20.10
C ARG A 75 -4.85 0.71 -19.74
N ARG A 76 -3.88 0.58 -20.67
CA ARG A 76 -2.67 -0.21 -20.46
C ARG A 76 -1.84 0.36 -19.32
N ALA A 77 -1.61 1.67 -19.26
CA ALA A 77 -0.85 2.31 -18.19
C ALA A 77 -1.51 2.12 -16.82
N ILE A 78 -2.84 2.35 -16.73
CA ILE A 78 -3.62 2.19 -15.49
C ILE A 78 -3.57 0.75 -14.97
N ALA A 79 -3.80 -0.24 -15.85
CA ALA A 79 -3.77 -1.65 -15.47
C ALA A 79 -2.33 -2.12 -15.12
N ARG A 80 -1.34 -1.71 -15.91
CA ARG A 80 0.07 -2.10 -15.74
C ARG A 80 0.67 -1.60 -14.42
N THR A 81 0.29 -0.39 -14.02
CA THR A 81 0.80 0.30 -12.82
C THR A 81 -0.03 0.05 -11.58
N GLY A 82 -1.11 -0.75 -11.66
CA GLY A 82 -1.94 -1.05 -10.50
C GLY A 82 -2.71 0.15 -9.96
N VAL A 83 -2.92 1.20 -10.76
CA VAL A 83 -3.77 2.34 -10.42
C VAL A 83 -5.21 1.88 -10.18
N LEU A 84 -5.67 0.92 -10.98
CA LEU A 84 -6.90 0.17 -10.74
C LEU A 84 -6.54 -1.32 -10.70
N ARG A 85 -6.84 -1.98 -9.59
CA ARG A 85 -6.62 -3.43 -9.41
C ARG A 85 -7.92 -4.12 -9.07
N TRP A 86 -8.07 -5.32 -9.63
CA TRP A 86 -9.10 -6.29 -9.29
C TRP A 86 -8.50 -7.69 -9.41
N ARG A 87 -9.16 -8.68 -8.81
CA ARG A 87 -8.76 -10.09 -8.95
C ARG A 87 -9.48 -10.73 -10.11
N ASP A 88 -8.82 -11.69 -10.75
CA ASP A 88 -9.41 -12.53 -11.79
C ASP A 88 -10.39 -13.57 -11.24
N ALA A 89 -10.38 -13.82 -9.93
CA ALA A 89 -11.32 -14.67 -9.21
C ALA A 89 -11.88 -13.98 -7.97
N TRP A 90 -13.15 -14.24 -7.65
CA TRP A 90 -13.82 -13.67 -6.46
C TRP A 90 -14.74 -14.68 -5.78
N PRO A 91 -14.74 -14.77 -4.43
CA PRO A 91 -15.58 -15.73 -3.74
C PRO A 91 -17.07 -15.38 -3.89
N VAL A 92 -17.91 -16.40 -4.04
CA VAL A 92 -19.37 -16.22 -3.97
C VAL A 92 -19.79 -15.76 -2.56
N GLY A 93 -20.76 -14.86 -2.49
CA GLY A 93 -21.30 -14.36 -1.22
C GLY A 93 -20.47 -13.25 -0.54
N THR A 94 -19.34 -12.83 -1.11
CA THR A 94 -18.58 -11.66 -0.64
C THR A 94 -18.80 -10.45 -1.55
N GLU A 95 -18.86 -9.24 -0.98
CA GLU A 95 -18.91 -8.01 -1.80
C GLU A 95 -17.67 -7.94 -2.70
N PHE A 96 -17.87 -7.58 -3.96
CA PHE A 96 -16.78 -7.35 -4.89
C PHE A 96 -16.08 -6.04 -4.56
N ALA A 97 -14.75 -6.09 -4.53
CA ALA A 97 -13.94 -4.92 -4.26
C ALA A 97 -12.94 -4.67 -5.36
N VAL A 98 -12.44 -3.43 -5.39
CA VAL A 98 -11.32 -2.98 -6.20
C VAL A 98 -10.32 -2.25 -5.33
N SER A 99 -9.09 -2.09 -5.82
CA SER A 99 -8.14 -1.12 -5.29
C SER A 99 -7.92 -0.01 -6.29
N MET A 100 -7.92 1.21 -5.78
CA MET A 100 -7.57 2.39 -6.56
C MET A 100 -6.42 3.10 -5.87
N ARG A 101 -5.30 3.25 -6.58
CA ARG A 101 -4.06 3.82 -6.03
C ARG A 101 -3.60 5.02 -6.84
N ARG A 102 -2.81 5.84 -6.18
CA ARG A 102 -2.01 6.86 -6.86
C ARG A 102 -1.01 6.23 -7.81
N ALA A 103 -0.83 6.84 -8.96
CA ALA A 103 0.34 6.63 -9.80
C ALA A 103 1.23 7.87 -9.79
N ALA A 104 2.54 7.69 -9.65
CA ALA A 104 3.48 8.82 -9.74
C ALA A 104 3.51 9.48 -11.13
N TRP A 105 3.12 8.76 -12.17
CA TRP A 105 2.97 9.32 -13.52
C TRP A 105 1.67 10.12 -13.69
N LEU A 106 0.73 10.03 -12.73
CA LEU A 106 -0.51 10.81 -12.66
C LEU A 106 -0.44 11.83 -11.52
N ASP A 107 0.52 12.74 -11.62
CA ASP A 107 0.75 13.90 -10.73
C ASP A 107 -0.08 13.92 -9.41
N THR A 108 -1.01 14.86 -9.28
CA THR A 108 -2.07 14.86 -8.28
C THR A 108 -3.36 14.61 -9.07
N ALA A 109 -3.92 13.42 -8.95
CA ALA A 109 -5.11 13.00 -9.70
C ALA A 109 -6.16 12.39 -8.78
N ASN A 110 -7.41 12.74 -9.03
CA ASN A 110 -8.56 12.08 -8.45
C ASN A 110 -9.07 11.03 -9.43
N LEU A 111 -9.43 9.87 -8.92
CA LEU A 111 -9.92 8.76 -9.71
C LEU A 111 -11.33 8.43 -9.26
N THR A 112 -12.25 8.24 -10.19
CA THR A 112 -13.61 7.78 -9.91
C THR A 112 -13.95 6.60 -10.81
N LEU A 113 -14.24 5.44 -10.21
CA LEU A 113 -14.73 4.26 -10.89
C LEU A 113 -16.26 4.20 -10.77
N LEU A 114 -16.95 4.19 -11.90
CA LEU A 114 -18.40 4.12 -12.01
C LEU A 114 -18.82 2.76 -12.59
N PRO A 115 -19.15 1.77 -11.76
CA PRO A 115 -19.64 0.49 -12.26
C PRO A 115 -20.98 0.66 -12.97
N ARG A 116 -21.15 -0.02 -14.11
CA ARG A 116 -22.44 -0.03 -14.84
C ARG A 116 -23.44 -1.04 -14.27
N VAL A 117 -23.11 -1.65 -13.13
CA VAL A 117 -23.99 -2.57 -12.40
C VAL A 117 -24.88 -1.75 -11.46
N ARG A 118 -26.19 -1.90 -11.62
CA ARG A 118 -27.17 -1.17 -10.79
C ARG A 118 -27.03 -1.56 -9.31
N GLY A 119 -26.96 -0.55 -8.45
CA GLY A 119 -26.91 -0.72 -6.99
C GLY A 119 -25.50 -0.88 -6.43
N TRP A 120 -24.48 -0.99 -7.29
CA TRP A 120 -23.10 -0.89 -6.84
C TRP A 120 -22.75 0.55 -6.47
N ARG A 121 -21.88 0.67 -5.46
CA ARG A 121 -21.22 1.90 -5.05
C ARG A 121 -20.14 2.25 -6.08
N LEU A 122 -19.85 3.54 -6.19
CA LEU A 122 -18.67 4.00 -6.91
C LEU A 122 -17.40 3.69 -6.11
N GLY A 123 -16.29 3.50 -6.81
CA GLY A 123 -14.96 3.54 -6.22
C GLY A 123 -14.35 4.92 -6.41
N SER A 124 -13.57 5.40 -5.45
CA SER A 124 -12.91 6.69 -5.51
C SER A 124 -11.52 6.65 -4.90
N TYR A 125 -10.60 7.40 -5.49
CA TYR A 125 -9.34 7.79 -4.87
C TYR A 125 -9.25 9.31 -4.97
N GLU A 126 -9.14 9.98 -3.83
CA GLU A 126 -8.87 11.41 -3.78
C GLU A 126 -7.40 11.61 -3.43
N ALA A 127 -6.67 12.32 -4.29
CA ALA A 127 -5.29 12.63 -3.97
C ALA A 127 -5.26 13.49 -2.70
N PRO A 128 -4.52 13.07 -1.66
CA PRO A 128 -4.44 13.82 -0.42
C PRO A 128 -3.89 15.23 -0.69
N ALA A 129 -4.48 16.23 -0.03
CA ALA A 129 -4.01 17.59 -0.12
C ALA A 129 -2.52 17.66 0.25
N PRO A 130 -1.68 18.36 -0.55
CA PRO A 130 -0.28 18.50 -0.20
C PRO A 130 -0.13 19.18 1.18
N GLY A 131 0.82 18.68 1.98
CA GLY A 131 1.05 19.16 3.35
C GLY A 131 0.27 18.41 4.44
N LEU A 132 -0.52 17.39 4.10
CA LEU A 132 -1.02 16.44 5.10
C LEU A 132 0.15 15.68 5.76
N CYS A 133 -0.01 15.36 7.04
CA CYS A 133 0.96 14.54 7.76
C CYS A 133 0.93 13.10 7.22
N ALA A 134 2.04 12.36 7.40
CA ALA A 134 2.18 10.98 6.91
C ALA A 134 1.02 10.08 7.33
N LEU A 135 0.56 10.19 8.58
CA LEU A 135 -0.56 9.39 9.08
C LEU A 135 -1.87 9.63 8.29
N ALA A 136 -2.17 10.89 7.95
CA ALA A 136 -3.37 11.20 7.16
C ALA A 136 -3.24 10.68 5.73
N TYR A 137 -2.01 10.66 5.18
CA TYR A 137 -1.72 10.05 3.89
C TYR A 137 -1.96 8.53 3.92
N ASP A 138 -1.47 7.85 4.97
CA ASP A 138 -1.60 6.41 5.12
C ASP A 138 -3.06 5.99 5.28
N VAL A 139 -3.85 6.75 6.04
CA VAL A 139 -5.31 6.50 6.19
C VAL A 139 -6.02 6.63 4.84
N ALA A 140 -5.78 7.73 4.10
CA ALA A 140 -6.39 7.94 2.80
C ALA A 140 -5.98 6.87 1.77
N ALA A 141 -4.71 6.43 1.81
CA ALA A 141 -4.23 5.35 0.96
C ALA A 141 -4.88 4.01 1.32
N SER A 142 -5.03 3.70 2.62
CA SER A 142 -5.64 2.47 3.12
C SER A 142 -7.11 2.34 2.69
N ASP A 143 -7.90 3.41 2.80
CA ASP A 143 -9.31 3.40 2.39
C ASP A 143 -9.47 3.17 0.89
N ALA A 144 -8.52 3.67 0.09
CA ALA A 144 -8.56 3.50 -1.37
C ALA A 144 -8.07 2.11 -1.82
N ASP A 145 -7.32 1.41 -0.96
CA ASP A 145 -6.74 0.10 -1.23
C ASP A 145 -7.71 -1.06 -1.13
N TYR A 146 -8.89 -0.89 -0.54
CA TYR A 146 -9.93 -1.91 -0.59
C TYR A 146 -11.32 -1.29 -0.54
N GLN A 147 -11.97 -1.22 -1.71
CA GLN A 147 -13.25 -0.55 -1.87
C GLN A 147 -14.32 -1.52 -2.34
N GLU A 148 -15.23 -1.89 -1.44
CA GLU A 148 -16.38 -2.73 -1.73
C GLU A 148 -17.38 -1.96 -2.60
N LEU A 149 -17.57 -2.43 -3.84
CA LEU A 149 -18.51 -1.87 -4.79
C LEU A 149 -19.90 -2.46 -4.59
N GLY A 150 -19.99 -3.74 -4.22
CA GLY A 150 -21.26 -4.39 -3.90
C GLY A 150 -21.27 -5.87 -4.23
N ALA A 151 -22.39 -6.55 -3.95
CA ALA A 151 -22.54 -7.97 -4.23
C ALA A 151 -22.40 -8.28 -5.72
N TRP A 152 -21.58 -9.26 -6.05
CA TRP A 152 -21.38 -9.67 -7.45
C TRP A 152 -22.67 -10.26 -8.04
N PRO A 153 -23.17 -9.75 -9.20
CA PRO A 153 -24.36 -10.28 -9.84
C PRO A 153 -24.20 -11.77 -10.19
N GLU A 154 -25.27 -12.55 -9.98
CA GLU A 154 -25.26 -13.96 -10.38
C GLU A 154 -24.96 -14.11 -11.88
N ARG A 155 -24.05 -15.03 -12.23
CA ARG A 155 -23.76 -15.46 -13.61
C ARG A 155 -23.17 -14.38 -14.54
N VAL A 156 -22.50 -13.37 -13.98
CA VAL A 156 -21.73 -12.40 -14.74
C VAL A 156 -20.24 -12.74 -14.62
N ASP A 157 -19.55 -12.83 -15.75
CA ASP A 157 -18.10 -13.05 -15.86
C ASP A 157 -17.32 -11.76 -16.15
N CYS A 158 -18.03 -10.69 -16.52
CA CYS A 158 -17.44 -9.40 -16.86
C CYS A 158 -18.35 -8.24 -16.43
N VAL A 159 -17.79 -7.28 -15.70
CA VAL A 159 -18.44 -6.03 -15.36
C VAL A 159 -17.81 -4.88 -16.13
N LEU A 160 -18.65 -4.06 -16.77
CA LEU A 160 -18.21 -2.80 -17.34
C LEU A 160 -18.19 -1.71 -16.28
N ALA A 161 -17.10 -0.95 -16.22
CA ALA A 161 -16.98 0.21 -15.34
C ALA A 161 -16.31 1.37 -16.09
N ASP A 162 -16.80 2.58 -15.91
CA ASP A 162 -16.16 3.78 -16.45
C ASP A 162 -15.21 4.35 -15.41
N LEU A 163 -13.94 4.51 -15.77
CA LEU A 163 -12.96 5.18 -14.95
C LEU A 163 -12.78 6.61 -15.44
N ILE A 164 -12.93 7.56 -14.52
CA ILE A 164 -12.71 8.99 -14.74
C ILE A 164 -11.43 9.38 -14.00
N VAL A 165 -10.53 10.06 -14.69
CA VAL A 165 -9.30 10.63 -14.15
C VAL A 165 -9.42 12.14 -14.24
N ASP A 166 -9.52 12.78 -13.09
CA ASP A 166 -9.58 14.23 -12.98
C ASP A 166 -8.27 14.74 -12.35
N ARG A 167 -7.85 15.95 -12.70
CA ARG A 167 -6.77 16.62 -11.96
C ARG A 167 -7.23 16.85 -10.52
N GLY A 168 -6.45 16.39 -9.57
CA GLY A 168 -6.67 16.64 -8.15
C GLY A 168 -6.36 18.09 -7.78
N PRO A 169 -6.62 18.48 -6.53
CA PRO A 169 -6.42 19.86 -6.08
C PRO A 169 -4.93 20.24 -6.16
N TYR A 170 -4.58 21.13 -7.09
CA TYR A 170 -3.30 21.82 -7.04
C TYR A 170 -3.22 22.63 -5.75
N THR A 171 -2.13 22.52 -4.99
CA THR A 171 -1.84 23.50 -3.93
C THR A 171 -1.69 24.89 -4.52
N PHE A 172 -2.62 25.78 -4.15
CA PHE A 172 -2.51 27.25 -4.10
C PHE A 172 -2.19 28.04 -5.40
N PRO A 173 -2.87 29.19 -5.66
CA PRO A 173 -4.17 29.65 -5.18
C PRO A 173 -5.10 29.92 -6.36
N ILE A 174 -5.79 28.92 -6.89
CA ILE A 174 -6.98 29.15 -7.74
C ILE A 174 -8.09 28.25 -7.23
N ALA A 175 -8.67 28.66 -6.10
CA ALA A 175 -9.94 28.15 -5.62
C ALA A 175 -11.04 28.68 -6.55
N SER A 176 -11.33 27.99 -7.66
CA SER A 176 -12.66 28.03 -8.31
C SER A 176 -12.84 27.09 -9.51
N GLU A 177 -11.81 26.39 -9.99
CA GLU A 177 -11.98 25.55 -11.18
C GLU A 177 -12.46 24.16 -10.78
N GLN A 178 -13.57 23.72 -11.39
CA GLN A 178 -14.05 22.34 -11.32
C GLN A 178 -12.89 21.40 -11.65
N PRO A 179 -12.87 20.17 -11.08
CA PRO A 179 -11.87 19.18 -11.44
C PRO A 179 -11.76 19.08 -12.97
N LEU A 180 -10.57 19.39 -13.50
CA LEU A 180 -10.32 19.31 -14.94
C LEU A 180 -10.16 17.84 -15.29
N ARG A 181 -11.12 17.30 -16.06
CA ARG A 181 -11.05 15.94 -16.56
C ARG A 181 -9.83 15.78 -17.46
N VAL A 182 -8.96 14.85 -17.09
CA VAL A 182 -7.78 14.45 -17.88
C VAL A 182 -8.16 13.34 -18.83
N TRP A 183 -8.91 12.34 -18.36
CA TRP A 183 -9.30 11.22 -19.19
C TRP A 183 -10.57 10.55 -18.65
N SER A 184 -11.30 9.87 -19.52
CA SER A 184 -12.36 8.93 -19.12
C SER A 184 -12.44 7.77 -20.10
N GLY A 185 -12.51 6.55 -19.59
CA GLY A 185 -12.69 5.38 -20.45
C GLY A 185 -13.26 4.17 -19.72
N THR A 186 -13.72 3.20 -20.49
CA THR A 186 -14.37 1.99 -19.98
C THR A 186 -13.37 0.86 -19.77
N PHE A 187 -13.49 0.17 -18.64
CA PHE A 187 -12.79 -1.06 -18.30
C PHE A 187 -13.74 -2.26 -18.30
N GLU A 188 -13.22 -3.39 -18.75
CA GLU A 188 -13.83 -4.71 -18.61
C GLU A 188 -13.21 -5.45 -17.42
N LEU A 189 -13.92 -5.45 -16.29
CA LEU A 189 -13.52 -6.18 -15.08
C LEU A 189 -13.94 -7.64 -15.22
N ARG A 190 -13.07 -8.44 -15.86
CA ARG A 190 -13.30 -9.88 -16.03
C ARG A 190 -12.93 -10.64 -14.77
N VAL A 191 -13.92 -11.29 -14.16
CA VAL A 191 -13.80 -11.96 -12.87
C VAL A 191 -14.58 -13.27 -12.88
N ARG A 192 -13.92 -14.35 -12.48
CA ARG A 192 -14.53 -15.66 -12.30
C ARG A 192 -15.05 -15.80 -10.88
N GLN A 193 -16.34 -16.03 -10.72
CA GLN A 193 -16.89 -16.41 -9.41
C GLN A 193 -16.38 -17.79 -9.00
N VAL A 194 -15.91 -17.92 -7.76
CA VAL A 194 -15.41 -19.18 -7.20
C VAL A 194 -16.11 -19.51 -5.89
N GLU A 195 -16.19 -20.80 -5.57
CA GLU A 195 -16.96 -21.27 -4.41
C GLU A 195 -16.35 -20.90 -3.06
N SER A 196 -15.05 -20.62 -3.02
CA SER A 196 -14.32 -20.43 -1.76
C SER A 196 -13.22 -19.40 -1.87
N PHE A 197 -12.88 -18.83 -0.71
CA PHE A 197 -11.72 -17.95 -0.54
C PHE A 197 -10.41 -18.65 -0.96
N ASP A 198 -10.28 -19.96 -0.71
CA ASP A 198 -9.09 -20.77 -1.07
C ASP A 198 -8.79 -20.78 -2.57
N ALA A 199 -9.82 -20.63 -3.41
CA ALA A 199 -9.66 -20.55 -4.86
C ALA A 199 -9.19 -19.16 -5.35
N VAL A 200 -9.22 -18.14 -4.48
CA VAL A 200 -8.75 -16.77 -4.77
C VAL A 200 -7.34 -16.54 -4.23
N VAL A 201 -7.09 -16.93 -2.97
CA VAL A 201 -5.79 -16.79 -2.32
C VAL A 201 -5.44 -18.13 -1.68
N ALA A 202 -4.61 -18.95 -2.33
CA ALA A 202 -4.41 -20.33 -1.93
C ALA A 202 -3.73 -20.46 -0.56
N PRO A 203 -4.18 -21.36 0.33
CA PRO A 203 -3.54 -21.55 1.63
C PRO A 203 -2.19 -22.26 1.47
N VAL A 204 -1.21 -21.82 2.24
CA VAL A 204 0.12 -22.42 2.36
C VAL A 204 0.43 -22.66 3.84
N GLN A 205 0.92 -23.85 4.12
CA GLN A 205 1.41 -24.24 5.44
C GLN A 205 2.71 -25.02 5.26
N ALA A 206 3.79 -24.51 5.84
CA ALA A 206 5.11 -25.10 5.83
C ALA A 206 5.82 -24.76 7.14
N GLU A 207 6.63 -25.67 7.68
CA GLU A 207 7.31 -25.46 8.96
C GLU A 207 8.29 -24.28 8.90
N GLU A 208 8.95 -24.10 7.76
CA GLU A 208 9.84 -22.96 7.51
C GLU A 208 9.08 -21.63 7.55
N LEU A 209 7.86 -21.61 6.99
CA LEU A 209 7.00 -20.43 6.99
C LEU A 209 6.46 -20.12 8.39
N ASP A 210 6.09 -21.15 9.17
CA ASP A 210 5.70 -21.00 10.57
C ASP A 210 6.83 -20.40 11.40
N ARG A 211 8.05 -20.92 11.24
CA ARG A 211 9.25 -20.40 11.92
C ARG A 211 9.54 -18.95 11.54
N ALA A 212 9.43 -18.64 10.24
CA ALA A 212 9.59 -17.29 9.73
C ALA A 212 8.57 -16.34 10.38
N VAL A 213 7.27 -16.63 10.28
CA VAL A 213 6.23 -15.81 10.93
C VAL A 213 6.51 -15.65 12.43
N ALA A 214 6.91 -16.72 13.11
CA ALA A 214 7.27 -16.64 14.54
C ALA A 214 8.46 -15.71 14.81
N ASP A 215 9.49 -15.68 13.97
CA ASP A 215 10.71 -14.88 14.15
C ASP A 215 10.53 -13.39 13.79
N ALA A 216 9.58 -13.07 12.92
CA ALA A 216 9.18 -11.69 12.59
C ALA A 216 8.37 -11.01 13.70
N LEU A 217 7.78 -11.79 14.61
CA LEU A 217 6.98 -11.27 15.71
C LEU A 217 7.83 -10.80 16.88
N THR A 218 7.47 -9.64 17.40
CA THR A 218 8.11 -8.97 18.53
C THR A 218 7.06 -8.31 19.41
N VAL A 219 7.26 -8.30 20.74
CA VAL A 219 6.41 -7.50 21.64
C VAL A 219 7.21 -6.32 22.16
N THR A 220 6.67 -5.12 21.99
CA THR A 220 7.21 -3.86 22.50
C THR A 220 6.21 -3.19 23.44
N PHE A 221 6.69 -2.28 24.29
CA PHE A 221 5.87 -1.51 25.22
C PHE A 221 6.13 -0.03 25.03
N ASP A 222 5.19 0.67 24.40
CA ASP A 222 5.31 2.11 24.17
C ASP A 222 4.09 2.83 24.75
N THR A 223 4.23 4.14 25.01
CA THR A 223 3.06 5.01 25.15
C THR A 223 2.55 5.30 23.75
N ALA A 224 1.23 5.36 23.56
CA ALA A 224 0.68 5.80 22.29
C ALA A 224 1.10 7.27 22.09
N ARG A 225 2.18 7.50 21.32
CA ARG A 225 2.93 8.77 21.24
C ARG A 225 2.08 9.97 20.77
N HIS A 226 0.86 9.72 20.32
CA HIS A 226 -0.06 10.71 19.77
C HIS A 226 -1.41 10.77 20.48
N SER A 227 -1.50 10.23 21.70
CA SER A 227 -2.70 10.34 22.53
C SER A 227 -2.57 11.47 23.55
N ASP A 228 -3.56 12.37 23.58
CA ASP A 228 -3.76 13.37 24.63
C ASP A 228 -5.17 13.13 25.24
N PRO A 229 -5.29 12.75 26.53
CA PRO A 229 -4.22 12.57 27.52
C PRO A 229 -3.29 11.39 27.19
N PRO A 230 -2.03 11.41 27.68
CA PRO A 230 -1.08 10.33 27.45
C PRO A 230 -1.69 9.01 27.91
N MET A 231 -1.93 8.10 26.96
CA MET A 231 -2.42 6.78 27.29
C MET A 231 -1.40 6.04 28.13
N ALA A 232 -1.90 5.18 29.01
CA ALA A 232 -1.08 4.20 29.70
C ALA A 232 -0.24 3.41 28.66
N ARG A 233 1.00 3.06 29.03
CA ARG A 233 1.84 2.17 28.20
C ARG A 233 1.03 0.93 27.82
N ALA A 234 1.10 0.55 26.57
CA ALA A 234 0.41 -0.62 26.05
C ALA A 234 1.42 -1.60 25.45
N ALA A 235 1.07 -2.89 25.45
CA ALA A 235 1.80 -3.90 24.72
C ALA A 235 1.40 -3.85 23.24
N PHE A 236 2.39 -3.75 22.36
CA PHE A 236 2.22 -3.84 20.92
C PHE A 236 2.86 -5.13 20.43
N LEU A 237 2.11 -5.93 19.67
CA LEU A 237 2.68 -7.01 18.87
C LEU A 237 3.05 -6.42 17.51
N GLU A 238 4.34 -6.34 17.25
CA GLU A 238 4.90 -5.89 15.99
C GLU A 238 5.24 -7.07 15.10
N PHE A 239 4.92 -6.92 13.82
CA PHE A 239 5.36 -7.78 12.74
C PHE A 239 6.35 -7.02 11.87
N ARG A 240 7.56 -7.57 11.66
CA ARG A 240 8.59 -6.97 10.79
C ARG A 240 9.14 -8.02 9.82
N SER A 241 8.87 -7.82 8.54
CA SER A 241 9.22 -8.74 7.45
C SER A 241 10.71 -8.74 7.07
N SER A 242 11.46 -7.69 7.43
CA SER A 242 12.87 -7.51 7.08
C SER A 242 13.82 -8.65 7.49
N LYS A 243 13.33 -9.60 8.29
CA LYS A 243 14.06 -10.82 8.69
C LYS A 243 13.94 -11.97 7.68
N PHE A 244 13.13 -11.83 6.64
CA PHE A 244 12.87 -12.88 5.65
C PHE A 244 13.82 -12.86 4.46
N ARG A 245 13.94 -14.02 3.81
CA ARG A 245 14.53 -14.13 2.47
C ARG A 245 13.40 -13.93 1.45
N PRO A 246 13.32 -12.76 0.77
CA PRO A 246 12.10 -12.35 0.06
C PRO A 246 11.61 -13.33 -1.03
N ALA A 247 12.53 -14.00 -1.72
CA ALA A 247 12.18 -14.84 -2.87
C ALA A 247 11.33 -16.07 -2.53
N GLU A 248 11.50 -16.68 -1.35
CA GLU A 248 10.75 -17.90 -0.97
C GLU A 248 9.30 -17.58 -0.55
N PHE A 249 9.04 -16.34 -0.14
CA PHE A 249 7.73 -15.89 0.35
C PHE A 249 6.99 -14.97 -0.63
N GLU A 250 7.50 -14.83 -1.86
CA GLU A 250 6.91 -14.00 -2.91
C GLU A 250 5.40 -14.29 -3.08
N GLY A 251 4.60 -13.24 -3.03
CA GLY A 251 3.14 -13.32 -3.17
C GLY A 251 2.42 -14.05 -2.04
N ILE A 252 3.05 -14.25 -0.88
CA ILE A 252 2.41 -14.77 0.34
C ILE A 252 2.08 -13.61 1.28
N ALA A 253 0.82 -13.55 1.71
CA ALA A 253 0.38 -12.66 2.79
C ALA A 253 -0.05 -13.43 4.05
N ALA A 254 -0.10 -12.75 5.18
CA ALA A 254 -0.60 -13.29 6.43
C ALA A 254 -1.58 -12.30 7.06
N SER A 255 -2.73 -12.80 7.50
CA SER A 255 -3.61 -12.10 8.43
C SER A 255 -3.58 -12.88 9.74
N LEU A 256 -3.29 -12.20 10.84
CA LEU A 256 -2.97 -12.87 12.10
C LEU A 256 -4.19 -12.88 13.02
N ALA A 257 -4.61 -14.04 13.52
CA ALA A 257 -5.49 -14.15 14.68
C ALA A 257 -4.63 -14.47 15.90
N ILE A 258 -4.70 -13.65 16.95
CA ILE A 258 -3.81 -13.71 18.10
C ILE A 258 -4.61 -14.06 19.34
N ASP A 259 -4.30 -15.22 19.92
CA ASP A 259 -4.84 -15.68 21.18
C ASP A 259 -3.79 -15.48 22.27
N VAL A 260 -4.12 -14.69 23.30
CA VAL A 260 -3.29 -14.49 24.49
C VAL A 260 -3.64 -15.58 25.49
N LEU A 261 -2.63 -16.37 25.88
CA LEU A 261 -2.78 -17.46 26.84
C LEU A 261 -2.01 -17.11 28.11
N ARG A 262 -2.61 -17.34 29.29
CA ARG A 262 -1.94 -17.28 30.59
C ARG A 262 -2.03 -18.66 31.26
N ASP A 263 -0.89 -19.24 31.58
CA ASP A 263 -0.79 -20.60 32.14
C ASP A 263 -1.56 -21.64 31.28
N GLY A 264 -1.53 -21.46 29.96
CA GLY A 264 -2.25 -22.28 28.98
C GLY A 264 -3.74 -21.96 28.80
N VAL A 265 -4.31 -21.05 29.59
CA VAL A 265 -5.72 -20.64 29.51
C VAL A 265 -5.87 -19.42 28.63
N LEU A 266 -6.83 -19.43 27.70
CA LEU A 266 -7.16 -18.29 26.86
C LEU A 266 -7.69 -17.13 27.73
N VAL A 267 -7.03 -15.98 27.67
CA VAL A 267 -7.46 -14.76 28.37
C VAL A 267 -8.03 -13.71 27.42
N SER A 268 -7.59 -13.68 26.16
CA SER A 268 -8.08 -12.74 25.15
C SER A 268 -7.77 -13.22 23.75
N SER A 269 -8.56 -12.76 22.78
CA SER A 269 -8.31 -12.92 21.35
C SER A 269 -8.39 -11.56 20.67
N VAL A 270 -7.45 -11.28 19.77
CA VAL A 270 -7.41 -10.03 18.99
C VAL A 270 -7.09 -10.33 17.53
N GLN A 271 -7.72 -9.58 16.62
CA GLN A 271 -7.35 -9.59 15.21
C GLN A 271 -6.07 -8.77 15.04
N GLY A 272 -5.04 -9.43 14.57
CA GLY A 272 -3.74 -8.86 14.26
C GLY A 272 -3.70 -8.24 12.87
N PRO A 273 -2.50 -7.75 12.50
CA PRO A 273 -2.31 -7.06 11.24
C PRO A 273 -2.45 -8.02 10.05
N VAL A 274 -2.72 -7.42 8.90
CA VAL A 274 -2.61 -8.05 7.58
C VAL A 274 -1.32 -7.56 6.96
N VAL A 275 -0.43 -8.48 6.59
CA VAL A 275 0.94 -8.16 6.16
C VAL A 275 1.34 -8.97 4.94
N ARG A 276 2.21 -8.39 4.12
CA ARG A 276 2.95 -9.12 3.08
C ARG A 276 4.23 -9.70 3.65
N LEU A 277 4.54 -10.95 3.31
CA LEU A 277 5.74 -11.63 3.81
C LEU A 277 6.97 -11.40 2.94
N ASP A 278 6.77 -10.90 1.72
CA ASP A 278 7.80 -10.64 0.72
C ASP A 278 8.24 -9.17 0.62
N ASP A 279 7.53 -8.26 1.28
CA ASP A 279 7.85 -6.85 1.33
C ASP A 279 8.77 -6.58 2.53
N PRO A 280 10.07 -6.27 2.36
CA PRO A 280 11.01 -6.08 3.46
C PRO A 280 10.80 -4.80 4.27
N GLU A 281 10.03 -3.84 3.76
CA GLU A 281 9.71 -2.58 4.44
C GLU A 281 8.43 -2.69 5.26
N GLU A 282 7.66 -3.76 5.06
CA GLU A 282 6.42 -4.05 5.79
C GLU A 282 6.67 -4.14 7.31
N ALA A 283 6.12 -3.16 8.02
CA ALA A 283 6.06 -3.13 9.47
C ALA A 283 4.63 -2.81 9.90
N SER A 284 4.08 -3.64 10.78
CA SER A 284 2.74 -3.42 11.31
C SER A 284 2.69 -3.75 12.79
N ALA A 285 1.78 -3.12 13.51
CA ALA A 285 1.63 -3.28 14.94
C ALA A 285 0.16 -3.36 15.34
N THR A 286 -0.16 -4.24 16.29
CA THR A 286 -1.49 -4.27 16.92
C THR A 286 -1.36 -4.21 18.44
N VAL A 287 -2.34 -3.60 19.10
CA VAL A 287 -2.38 -3.53 20.55
C VAL A 287 -2.84 -4.87 21.13
N VAL A 288 -2.11 -5.40 22.10
CA VAL A 288 -2.46 -6.62 22.83
C VAL A 288 -2.80 -6.27 24.28
N ALA A 289 -3.99 -5.70 24.49
CA ALA A 289 -4.41 -5.11 25.78
C ALA A 289 -4.39 -6.10 26.97
N ALA A 290 -4.47 -7.41 26.71
CA ALA A 290 -4.44 -8.43 27.76
C ALA A 290 -3.03 -8.70 28.33
N LEU A 291 -1.98 -8.17 27.71
CA LEU A 291 -0.62 -8.22 28.22
C LEU A 291 -0.35 -7.01 29.11
N PRO A 292 -0.20 -7.18 30.43
CA PRO A 292 0.04 -6.04 31.32
C PRO A 292 1.45 -5.49 31.09
N PRO A 293 1.68 -4.17 31.13
CA PRO A 293 3.01 -3.58 30.91
C PRO A 293 4.08 -4.08 31.88
N SER A 294 3.69 -4.57 33.06
CA SER A 294 4.62 -5.12 34.06
C SER A 294 5.42 -6.32 33.56
N ILE A 295 4.92 -7.09 32.58
CA ILE A 295 5.63 -8.25 32.03
C ILE A 295 6.92 -7.87 31.30
N GLU A 296 7.10 -6.58 30.97
CA GLU A 296 8.36 -6.08 30.44
C GLU A 296 9.48 -6.23 31.46
N HIS A 297 9.22 -6.18 32.77
CA HIS A 297 10.25 -6.20 33.81
C HIS A 297 10.12 -7.38 34.78
N ASP A 298 9.02 -8.12 34.72
CA ASP A 298 8.75 -9.30 35.55
C ASP A 298 8.89 -10.58 34.71
N GLU A 299 10.04 -11.24 34.80
CA GLU A 299 10.31 -12.51 34.09
C GLU A 299 9.38 -13.64 34.54
N ALA A 300 9.02 -13.68 35.82
CA ALA A 300 8.15 -14.72 36.36
C ALA A 300 6.71 -14.56 35.82
N GLU A 301 6.21 -13.33 35.76
CA GLU A 301 4.91 -13.07 35.15
C GLU A 301 4.95 -13.27 33.63
N SER A 302 5.99 -12.81 32.94
CA SER A 302 6.17 -12.99 31.49
C SER A 302 6.20 -14.46 31.07
N ALA A 303 6.82 -15.33 31.88
CA ALA A 303 6.89 -16.77 31.63
C ALA A 303 5.52 -17.47 31.68
N ARG A 304 4.51 -16.84 32.29
CA ARG A 304 3.14 -17.36 32.35
C ARG A 304 2.36 -17.10 31.08
N PHE A 305 2.82 -16.19 30.22
CA PHE A 305 2.10 -15.82 29.01
C PHE A 305 2.69 -16.44 27.74
N CYS A 306 1.80 -16.88 26.87
CA CYS A 306 2.12 -17.28 25.50
C CYS A 306 1.17 -16.57 24.53
N LEU A 307 1.66 -16.25 23.32
CA LEU A 307 0.81 -15.89 22.21
C LEU A 307 0.66 -17.08 21.27
N ARG A 308 -0.58 -17.52 21.04
CA ARG A 308 -0.91 -18.43 19.95
C ARG A 308 -1.36 -17.60 18.76
N VAL A 309 -0.55 -17.59 17.71
CA VAL A 309 -0.81 -16.83 16.48
C VAL A 309 -1.19 -17.80 15.38
N ARG A 310 -2.31 -17.52 14.70
CA ARG A 310 -2.89 -18.37 13.65
C ARG A 310 -3.12 -17.55 12.38
N GLY A 311 -2.99 -18.18 11.22
CA GLY A 311 -3.45 -17.58 9.97
C GLY A 311 -4.98 -17.40 9.97
N SER A 312 -5.44 -16.27 9.44
CA SER A 312 -6.84 -15.86 9.28
C SER A 312 -7.09 -15.47 7.82
N ASP A 313 -8.36 -15.47 7.41
CA ASP A 313 -8.78 -15.00 6.08
C ASP A 313 -9.11 -13.49 6.09
N HIS A 314 -9.19 -12.88 7.27
CA HIS A 314 -9.64 -11.51 7.46
C HIS A 314 -8.76 -10.50 6.70
N GLY A 315 -9.37 -9.66 5.87
CA GLY A 315 -8.69 -8.59 5.13
C GLY A 315 -7.77 -9.05 3.98
N LEU A 316 -7.57 -10.35 3.78
CA LEU A 316 -6.60 -10.84 2.78
C LEU A 316 -7.05 -10.64 1.32
N LEU A 317 -8.35 -10.47 1.05
CA LEU A 317 -8.80 -10.11 -0.30
C LEU A 317 -8.19 -8.78 -0.76
N GLY A 318 -7.97 -7.84 0.18
CA GLY A 318 -7.35 -6.53 -0.08
C GLY A 318 -5.84 -6.53 -0.22
N VAL A 319 -5.17 -7.67 -0.02
CA VAL A 319 -3.72 -7.78 -0.32
C VAL A 319 -3.55 -8.21 -1.77
N TRP A 320 -3.78 -7.28 -2.71
CA TRP A 320 -3.92 -7.55 -4.14
C TRP A 320 -2.75 -8.29 -4.79
N ASP A 321 -1.53 -8.09 -4.30
CA ASP A 321 -0.34 -8.72 -4.83
C ASP A 321 -0.12 -10.14 -4.25
N ALA A 322 -0.91 -10.54 -3.25
CA ALA A 322 -0.87 -11.88 -2.70
C ALA A 322 -1.73 -12.86 -3.51
N SER A 323 -1.09 -13.95 -3.93
CA SER A 323 -1.74 -15.12 -4.56
C SER A 323 -1.90 -16.28 -3.58
N ARG A 324 -1.17 -16.23 -2.47
CA ARG A 324 -1.12 -17.26 -1.43
C ARG A 324 -1.24 -16.63 -0.05
N ARG A 325 -1.65 -17.44 0.93
CA ARG A 325 -1.71 -17.01 2.32
C ARG A 325 -1.15 -18.01 3.30
N TRP A 326 -0.58 -17.52 4.38
CA TRP A 326 -0.20 -18.34 5.51
C TRP A 326 -1.44 -18.82 6.28
N ARG A 327 -1.57 -20.14 6.46
CA ARG A 327 -2.64 -20.80 7.25
C ARG A 327 -2.11 -21.55 8.47
N GLY A 328 -0.85 -21.31 8.84
CA GLY A 328 -0.20 -22.01 9.95
C GLY A 328 -0.65 -21.55 11.33
N SER A 329 -0.01 -22.11 12.35
CA SER A 329 -0.26 -21.78 13.75
C SER A 329 1.01 -21.95 14.57
N VAL A 330 1.40 -20.93 15.31
CA VAL A 330 2.57 -20.93 16.20
C VAL A 330 2.17 -20.54 17.61
N THR A 331 2.84 -21.11 18.62
CA THR A 331 2.69 -20.67 20.01
C THR A 331 4.05 -20.23 20.52
N ILE A 332 4.15 -18.97 20.94
CA ILE A 332 5.43 -18.33 21.28
C ILE A 332 5.32 -17.79 22.71
N PRO A 333 6.27 -18.13 23.61
CA PRO A 333 6.33 -17.51 24.93
C PRO A 333 6.50 -16.00 24.82
N VAL A 334 5.75 -15.23 25.62
CA VAL A 334 5.84 -13.77 25.60
C VAL A 334 7.23 -13.29 26.00
N ALA A 335 7.89 -13.97 26.95
CA ALA A 335 9.27 -13.69 27.30
C ALA A 335 10.23 -13.68 26.10
N THR A 336 10.05 -14.61 25.14
CA THR A 336 10.83 -14.64 23.90
C THR A 336 10.56 -13.43 23.01
N LEU A 337 9.29 -13.03 22.88
CA LEU A 337 8.89 -11.88 22.06
C LEU A 337 9.38 -10.55 22.65
N VAL A 338 9.33 -10.40 23.97
CA VAL A 338 9.86 -9.22 24.69
C VAL A 338 11.38 -9.14 24.57
N ALA A 339 12.08 -10.27 24.71
CA ALA A 339 13.53 -10.31 24.56
C ALA A 339 14.00 -9.89 23.15
N ARG A 340 13.18 -10.15 22.12
CA ARG A 340 13.45 -9.68 20.75
C ARG A 340 13.25 -8.18 20.60
N GLY A 341 12.28 -7.58 21.30
CA GLY A 341 11.97 -6.15 21.18
C GLY A 341 12.96 -5.22 21.88
N ARG A 342 13.84 -5.77 22.72
CA ARG A 342 14.93 -5.04 23.36
C ARG A 342 16.21 -4.96 22.53
N ARG A 343 16.30 -5.74 21.45
CA ARG A 343 17.44 -5.74 20.51
C ARG A 343 17.19 -4.74 19.41
#